data_AF-A0A0C2FHH9-F1
#
_entry.id   AF-A0A0C2FHH9-F1
#
_cell.length_a   1.000
_cell.length_b   1.000
_cell.length_c   1.000
_cell.angle_alpha   90.00
_cell.angle_beta   90.00
_cell.angle_gamma   90.00
#
_symmetry.space_group_name_H-M   'P 1'
#
loop_
_entity.id
_entity.type
_entity.pdbx_description
1 polymer ?
#
loop_
_entity_poly.entity_id
_entity_poly.type
_entity_poly.pdbx_seq_one_letter_code
_entity_poly.pdbx_strand_id
1 'polypeptide(L)'
;MKREAKLRQRSNTREGAELPSPSSSDLPSQVACDSTAVEHDLLPETSELISRITSTSQQAALIRDEAMASLSMQSSPCSSAFQQLAELTILEAQHVHETVRQLPGFSRLCEEDRRILQKASKTEILMLRSARKYDVAERCLYLGHDRYSFR
;
A
#
# COMPACT_ATOMS: atom_id res chain seq x y z
N MET A 1 27.06 36.87 -20.10
CA MET A 1 25.93 35.92 -19.88
C MET A 1 26.32 35.03 -18.69
N LYS A 2 25.85 35.37 -17.49
CA LYS A 2 26.35 34.84 -16.21
C LYS A 2 25.17 34.18 -15.47
N ARG A 3 25.30 32.91 -15.09
CA ARG A 3 24.25 32.11 -14.42
C ARG A 3 24.32 32.36 -12.92
N GLU A 4 23.20 32.76 -12.30
CA GLU A 4 23.09 32.88 -10.84
C GLU A 4 22.26 31.71 -10.27
N ALA A 5 22.86 30.98 -9.32
CA ALA A 5 22.23 29.92 -8.55
C ALA A 5 21.74 30.50 -7.21
N LYS A 6 20.46 30.32 -6.87
CA LYS A 6 19.90 30.74 -5.58
C LYS A 6 20.29 29.75 -4.48
N LEU A 7 21.20 30.19 -3.61
CA LEU A 7 21.58 29.55 -2.36
C LEU A 7 20.44 29.69 -1.33
N ARG A 8 20.04 28.58 -0.72
CA ARG A 8 19.04 28.51 0.36
C ARG A 8 19.58 29.18 1.64
N GLN A 9 18.86 30.18 2.15
CA GLN A 9 19.08 30.75 3.49
C GLN A 9 18.56 29.76 4.54
N ARG A 10 19.46 29.20 5.34
CA ARG A 10 19.15 28.48 6.58
C ARG A 10 19.33 29.47 7.72
N SER A 11 18.23 30.01 8.24
CA SER A 11 18.22 30.80 9.47
C SER A 11 18.02 29.85 10.65
N ASN A 12 19.04 29.76 11.51
CA ASN A 12 18.95 29.21 12.86
C ASN A 12 18.64 30.37 13.79
N THR A 13 17.44 30.39 14.39
CA THR A 13 17.19 31.14 15.63
C THR A 13 16.59 30.17 16.63
N ARG A 14 17.32 30.02 17.73
CA ARG A 14 17.06 29.14 18.87
C ARG A 14 16.56 30.04 19.98
N GLU A 15 15.26 30.03 20.28
CA GLU A 15 14.73 30.57 21.54
C GLU A 15 13.61 29.66 22.05
N GLY A 16 13.66 29.42 23.36
CA GLY A 16 12.94 28.38 24.05
C GLY A 16 11.47 28.70 24.32
N ALA A 17 10.69 27.63 24.32
CA ALA A 17 9.46 27.53 25.09
C ALA A 17 9.40 26.07 25.56
N GLU A 18 9.91 25.80 26.76
CA GLU A 18 9.69 24.53 27.45
C GLU A 18 8.20 24.42 27.74
N LEU A 19 7.53 23.47 27.08
CA LEU A 19 6.17 23.07 27.41
C LEU A 19 6.26 22.04 28.55
N PRO A 20 5.57 22.24 29.69
CA PRO A 20 5.59 21.26 30.76
C PRO A 20 4.79 20.02 30.34
N SER A 21 5.48 18.89 30.28
CA SER A 21 4.87 17.56 30.16
C SER A 21 3.96 17.31 31.37
N PRO A 22 2.67 16.94 31.20
CA PRO A 22 1.87 16.51 32.33
C PRO A 22 2.23 15.06 32.66
N SER A 23 3.21 14.88 33.54
CA SER A 23 3.36 13.66 34.34
C SER A 23 2.12 13.50 35.21
N SER A 24 1.23 12.59 34.82
CA SER A 24 0.11 12.14 35.65
C SER A 24 0.50 10.87 36.37
N SER A 25 1.09 11.03 37.55
CA SER A 25 1.02 10.05 38.63
C SER A 25 -0.12 10.48 39.54
N ASP A 26 -1.24 9.75 39.46
CA ASP A 26 -1.98 9.19 40.62
C ASP A 26 -3.47 8.93 40.32
N LEU A 27 -3.93 7.79 40.87
CA LEU A 27 -5.30 7.24 41.01
C LEU A 27 -5.72 6.15 40.01
N PRO A 28 -6.55 5.18 40.44
CA PRO A 28 -6.31 4.19 41.49
C PRO A 28 -6.32 2.76 40.90
N SER A 29 -5.61 1.85 41.56
CA SER A 29 -5.69 0.40 41.32
C SER A 29 -7.13 -0.09 41.49
N GLN A 30 -7.86 -0.29 40.39
CA GLN A 30 -8.93 -1.29 40.20
C GLN A 30 -9.76 -0.92 38.96
N VAL A 31 -9.30 -1.38 37.79
CA VAL A 31 -10.26 -1.84 36.78
C VAL A 31 -10.03 -3.34 36.74
N ALA A 32 -10.93 -4.08 37.38
CA ALA A 32 -11.08 -5.49 37.07
C ALA A 32 -11.25 -5.57 35.56
N CYS A 33 -10.25 -6.16 34.88
CA CYS A 33 -10.43 -6.64 33.53
C CYS A 33 -11.51 -7.71 33.61
N ASP A 34 -12.77 -7.29 33.53
CA ASP A 34 -13.84 -8.18 33.13
C ASP A 34 -13.54 -8.49 31.67
N SER A 35 -12.76 -9.55 31.47
CA SER A 35 -12.51 -10.15 30.17
C SER A 35 -13.78 -10.88 29.75
N THR A 36 -14.89 -10.16 29.65
CA THR A 36 -15.93 -10.53 28.71
C THR A 36 -15.37 -10.13 27.36
N ALA A 37 -14.62 -11.05 26.75
CA ALA A 37 -14.41 -11.03 25.31
C ALA A 37 -15.81 -11.13 24.70
N VAL A 38 -16.45 -9.98 24.52
CA VAL A 38 -17.62 -9.87 23.67
C VAL A 38 -17.05 -10.13 22.28
N GLU A 39 -17.18 -11.38 21.80
CA GLU A 39 -17.16 -11.66 20.37
C GLU A 39 -18.24 -10.78 19.77
N HIS A 40 -17.85 -9.58 19.35
CA HIS A 40 -18.70 -8.75 18.52
C HIS A 40 -18.72 -9.43 17.16
N ASP A 41 -19.69 -10.33 16.98
CA ASP A 41 -20.04 -10.86 15.67
C ASP A 41 -20.21 -9.68 14.71
N LEU A 42 -19.52 -9.76 13.58
CA LEU A 42 -19.62 -8.74 12.54
C LEU A 42 -21.06 -8.65 12.06
N LEU A 43 -21.59 -7.42 11.91
CA LEU A 43 -22.89 -7.22 11.28
C LEU A 43 -22.94 -7.97 9.92
N PRO A 44 -24.07 -8.59 9.56
CA PRO A 44 -24.17 -9.39 8.35
C PRO A 44 -23.81 -8.58 7.09
N GLU A 45 -24.16 -7.30 7.04
CA GLU A 45 -23.83 -6.39 5.94
C GLU A 45 -22.32 -6.11 5.85
N THR A 46 -21.64 -6.05 6.99
CA THR A 46 -20.18 -5.85 7.07
C THR A 46 -19.45 -7.09 6.59
N SER A 47 -19.88 -8.27 7.04
CA SER A 47 -19.34 -9.55 6.60
C SER A 47 -19.53 -9.75 5.09
N GLU A 48 -20.72 -9.43 4.56
CA GLU A 48 -20.98 -9.45 3.12
C GLU A 48 -20.07 -8.48 2.35
N LEU A 49 -19.87 -7.27 2.86
CA LEU A 49 -18.97 -6.29 2.23
C LEU A 49 -17.52 -6.79 2.20
N ILE A 50 -17.02 -7.33 3.31
CA ILE A 50 -15.68 -7.94 3.40
C ILE A 50 -15.55 -9.08 2.40
N SER A 51 -16.56 -9.96 2.32
CA SER A 51 -16.59 -11.08 1.38
C SER A 51 -16.51 -10.61 -0.08
N ARG A 52 -17.27 -9.57 -0.45
CA ARG A 52 -17.23 -8.98 -1.79
C ARG A 52 -15.88 -8.36 -2.12
N ILE A 53 -15.32 -7.56 -1.21
CA ILE A 53 -13.99 -6.96 -1.38
C ILE A 53 -12.92 -8.05 -1.56
N THR A 54 -12.99 -9.10 -0.74
CA THR A 54 -12.06 -10.24 -0.78
C THR A 54 -12.16 -10.99 -2.11
N SER A 55 -13.37 -11.30 -2.55
CA SER A 55 -13.64 -11.97 -3.82
C SER A 55 -13.12 -11.16 -5.02
N THR A 56 -13.41 -9.86 -5.04
CA THR A 56 -12.86 -8.93 -6.05
C THR A 56 -11.33 -8.95 -6.07
N SER A 57 -10.70 -8.88 -4.90
CA SER A 57 -9.24 -8.90 -4.79
C SER A 57 -8.64 -10.22 -5.28
N GLN A 58 -9.30 -11.36 -5.05
CA GLN A 58 -8.85 -12.67 -5.51
C GLN A 58 -8.96 -12.79 -7.03
N GLN A 59 -10.08 -12.36 -7.61
CA GLN A 59 -10.28 -12.41 -9.05
C GLN A 59 -9.26 -11.55 -9.80
N ALA A 60 -9.01 -10.33 -9.31
CA ALA A 60 -7.98 -9.47 -9.88
C ALA A 60 -6.57 -10.09 -9.76
N ALA A 61 -6.32 -10.89 -8.70
CA ALA A 61 -5.04 -11.55 -8.50
C ALA A 61 -4.79 -12.65 -9.54
N LEU A 62 -5.82 -13.43 -9.91
CA LEU A 62 -5.73 -14.44 -10.96
C LEU A 62 -5.36 -13.83 -12.32
N ILE A 63 -6.03 -12.74 -12.72
CA ILE A 63 -5.74 -12.02 -13.97
C ILE A 63 -4.29 -11.52 -13.99
N ARG A 64 -3.80 -11.02 -12.86
CA ARG A 64 -2.40 -10.60 -12.72
C ARG A 64 -1.44 -11.78 -12.85
N ASP A 65 -1.74 -12.93 -12.23
CA ASP A 65 -0.90 -14.13 -12.31
C ASP A 65 -0.79 -14.65 -13.75
N GLU A 66 -1.90 -14.67 -14.50
CA GLU A 66 -1.90 -15.01 -15.93
C GLU A 66 -1.02 -14.04 -16.76
N ALA A 67 -1.10 -12.74 -16.47
CA ALA A 67 -0.28 -11.74 -17.13
C ALA A 67 1.21 -11.85 -16.75
N MET A 68 1.54 -12.21 -15.49
CA MET A 68 2.91 -12.48 -15.08
C MET A 68 3.49 -13.72 -15.77
N ALA A 69 2.71 -14.80 -15.88
CA ALA A 69 3.12 -15.99 -16.61
C ALA A 69 3.43 -15.65 -18.08
N SER A 70 2.60 -14.81 -18.70
CA SER A 70 2.81 -14.33 -20.06
C SER A 70 4.09 -13.50 -20.22
N LEU A 71 4.40 -12.62 -19.26
CA LEU A 71 5.64 -11.84 -19.25
C LEU A 71 6.88 -12.74 -19.09
N SER A 72 6.81 -13.76 -18.23
CA SER A 72 7.91 -14.71 -18.04
C SER A 72 8.23 -15.47 -19.34
N MET A 73 7.22 -15.90 -20.09
CA MET A 73 7.39 -16.57 -21.39
C MET A 73 8.00 -15.68 -22.48
N GLN A 74 7.81 -14.36 -22.38
CA GLN A 74 8.33 -13.38 -23.34
C GLN A 74 9.65 -12.74 -22.89
N SER A 75 10.08 -12.99 -21.64
CA SER A 75 11.26 -12.38 -21.08
C SER A 75 12.51 -12.81 -21.85
N SER A 76 13.21 -11.82 -22.40
CA SER A 76 14.48 -12.06 -23.09
C SER A 76 15.58 -12.26 -22.04
N PRO A 77 16.52 -13.21 -22.24
CA PRO A 77 17.61 -13.47 -21.29
C PRO A 77 18.58 -12.30 -21.10
N CYS A 78 18.44 -11.23 -21.90
CA CYS A 78 19.26 -10.01 -21.85
C CYS A 78 18.56 -8.82 -21.16
N SER A 79 17.37 -9.00 -20.55
CA SER A 79 16.68 -7.86 -19.90
C SER A 79 17.43 -7.41 -18.65
N SER A 80 17.62 -6.10 -18.48
CA SER A 80 18.21 -5.56 -17.25
C SER A 80 17.28 -5.68 -16.04
N ALA A 81 17.83 -5.74 -14.82
CA ALA A 81 17.02 -5.75 -13.60
C ALA A 81 16.10 -4.53 -13.47
N PHE A 82 16.53 -3.35 -13.95
CA PHE A 82 15.69 -2.16 -13.97
C PHE A 82 14.51 -2.30 -14.92
N GLN A 83 14.72 -2.91 -16.09
CA GLN A 83 13.64 -3.19 -17.04
C GLN A 83 12.63 -4.17 -16.46
N GLN A 84 13.09 -5.27 -15.86
CA GLN A 84 12.21 -6.24 -15.19
C GLN A 84 11.41 -5.60 -14.07
N LEU A 85 12.06 -4.76 -13.24
CA LEU A 85 11.39 -4.00 -12.20
C LEU A 85 10.33 -3.06 -12.78
N ALA A 86 10.62 -2.36 -13.87
CA ALA A 86 9.67 -1.47 -14.52
C ALA A 86 8.46 -2.23 -15.08
N GLU A 87 8.68 -3.36 -15.76
CA GLU A 87 7.62 -4.21 -16.31
C GLU A 87 6.71 -4.77 -15.20
N LEU A 88 7.29 -5.31 -14.13
CA LEU A 88 6.55 -5.79 -12.96
C LEU A 88 5.79 -4.65 -12.27
N THR A 89 6.37 -3.45 -12.19
CA THR A 89 5.71 -2.27 -11.62
C THR A 89 4.52 -1.82 -12.46
N ILE A 90 4.64 -1.83 -13.80
CA ILE A 90 3.53 -1.51 -14.71
C ILE A 90 2.40 -2.52 -14.50
N LEU A 91 2.72 -3.81 -14.39
CA LEU A 91 1.72 -4.85 -14.16
C LEU A 91 1.00 -4.68 -12.82
N GLU A 92 1.72 -4.43 -11.73
CA GLU A 92 1.10 -4.14 -10.43
C GLU A 92 0.25 -2.87 -10.47
N ALA A 93 0.71 -1.84 -11.18
CA ALA A 93 -0.05 -0.62 -11.40
C ALA A 93 -1.35 -0.86 -12.18
N GLN A 94 -1.38 -1.79 -13.14
CA GLN A 94 -2.59 -2.22 -13.84
C GLN A 94 -3.51 -3.06 -12.93
N HIS A 95 -2.95 -3.97 -12.15
CA HIS A 95 -3.73 -4.76 -11.19
C HIS A 95 -4.39 -3.89 -10.11
N VAL A 96 -3.69 -2.88 -9.58
CA VAL A 96 -4.26 -1.88 -8.64
C VAL A 96 -5.40 -1.12 -9.30
N HIS A 97 -5.20 -0.69 -10.55
CA HIS A 97 -6.21 0.02 -11.32
C HIS A 97 -7.50 -0.80 -11.44
N GLU A 98 -7.38 -2.08 -11.80
CA GLU A 98 -8.53 -2.98 -11.93
C GLU A 98 -9.20 -3.27 -10.58
N THR A 99 -8.40 -3.53 -9.54
CA THR A 99 -8.90 -3.78 -8.18
C THR A 99 -9.77 -2.62 -7.69
N VAL A 100 -9.31 -1.38 -7.86
CA VAL A 100 -10.05 -0.18 -7.44
C VAL A 100 -11.36 -0.03 -8.23
N ARG A 101 -11.35 -0.30 -9.55
CA ARG A 101 -12.57 -0.23 -10.38
C ARG A 101 -13.67 -1.16 -9.90
N GLN A 102 -13.29 -2.33 -9.38
CA GLN A 102 -14.21 -3.37 -8.96
C GLN A 102 -14.65 -3.26 -7.50
N LEU A 103 -14.20 -2.26 -6.75
CA LEU A 103 -14.63 -2.05 -5.36
C LEU A 103 -16.13 -1.69 -5.29
N PRO A 104 -16.89 -2.27 -4.35
CA PRO A 104 -18.30 -1.91 -4.14
C PRO A 104 -18.47 -0.40 -3.92
N GLY A 105 -19.35 0.23 -4.71
CA GLY A 105 -19.62 1.66 -4.63
C GLY A 105 -18.72 2.56 -5.48
N PHE A 106 -17.55 2.09 -5.92
CA PHE A 106 -16.64 2.90 -6.74
C PHE A 106 -17.25 3.31 -8.09
N SER A 107 -18.05 2.43 -8.68
CA SER A 107 -18.77 2.69 -9.93
C SER A 107 -19.85 3.78 -9.82
N ARG A 108 -20.30 4.11 -8.60
CA ARG A 108 -21.32 5.14 -8.33
C ARG A 108 -20.77 6.56 -8.38
N LEU A 109 -19.45 6.72 -8.30
CA LEU A 109 -18.79 8.02 -8.43
C LEU A 109 -18.85 8.51 -9.87
N CYS A 110 -18.83 9.83 -10.06
CA CYS A 110 -18.73 10.40 -11.39
C CYS A 110 -17.38 10.04 -12.03
N GLU A 111 -17.30 10.07 -13.35
CA GLU A 111 -16.09 9.62 -14.05
C GLU A 111 -14.84 10.41 -13.66
N GLU A 112 -15.00 11.71 -13.43
CA GLU A 112 -13.90 12.59 -13.02
C GLU A 112 -13.35 12.21 -11.65
N ASP A 113 -14.21 12.03 -10.66
CA ASP A 113 -13.81 11.61 -9.31
C ASP A 113 -13.14 10.23 -9.32
N ARG A 114 -13.62 9.30 -10.16
CA ARG A 114 -12.97 7.99 -10.32
C ARG A 114 -11.53 8.13 -10.83
N ARG A 115 -11.30 9.01 -11.81
CA ARG A 115 -9.95 9.26 -12.35
C ARG A 115 -9.06 9.93 -11.30
N ILE A 116 -9.57 10.95 -10.61
CA ILE A 116 -8.83 11.67 -9.57
C ILE A 116 -8.42 10.71 -8.45
N LEU A 117 -9.38 9.95 -7.91
CA LEU A 117 -9.12 8.99 -6.82
C LEU A 117 -8.13 7.92 -7.25
N GLN A 118 -8.29 7.33 -8.43
CA GLN A 118 -7.33 6.34 -8.90
C GLN A 118 -5.94 6.94 -9.07
N LYS A 119 -5.82 8.12 -9.66
CA LYS A 119 -4.51 8.76 -9.88
C LYS A 119 -3.83 9.12 -8.55
N ALA A 120 -4.58 9.67 -7.60
CA ALA A 120 -4.04 10.10 -6.31
C ALA A 120 -3.65 8.92 -5.41
N SER A 121 -4.49 7.88 -5.34
CA SER A 121 -4.27 6.74 -4.43
C SER A 121 -3.36 5.64 -4.98
N LYS A 122 -3.09 5.62 -6.30
CA LYS A 122 -2.40 4.48 -6.95
C LYS A 122 -1.09 4.10 -6.27
N THR A 123 -0.24 5.08 -6.00
CA THR A 123 1.09 4.85 -5.41
C THR A 123 0.95 4.40 -3.96
N GLU A 124 0.00 4.94 -3.20
CA GLU A 124 -0.24 4.53 -1.80
C GLU A 124 -0.69 3.05 -1.73
N ILE A 125 -1.63 2.67 -2.59
CA ILE A 125 -2.09 1.28 -2.69
C ILE A 125 -0.94 0.37 -3.14
N LEU A 126 -0.12 0.80 -4.10
CA LEU A 126 1.06 0.05 -4.53
C LEU A 126 2.03 -0.18 -3.37
N MET A 127 2.27 0.83 -2.53
CA MET A 127 3.14 0.71 -1.35
C MET A 127 2.58 -0.27 -0.31
N LEU A 128 1.27 -0.20 -0.02
CA LEU A 128 0.61 -1.17 0.88
C LEU A 128 0.73 -2.60 0.35
N ARG A 129 0.60 -2.79 -0.96
CA ARG A 129 0.77 -4.10 -1.60
C ARG A 129 2.21 -4.60 -1.54
N SER A 130 3.18 -3.73 -1.81
CA SER A 130 4.60 -4.07 -1.69
C SER A 130 4.96 -4.48 -0.26
N ALA A 131 4.42 -3.80 0.75
CA ALA A 131 4.64 -4.15 2.15
C ALA A 131 4.20 -5.59 2.47
N ARG A 132 3.12 -6.08 1.84
CA ARG A 132 2.65 -7.48 2.00
C ARG A 132 3.56 -8.51 1.36
N LYS A 133 4.52 -8.10 0.53
CA LYS A 133 5.50 -8.97 -0.14
C LYS A 133 6.91 -8.84 0.43
N TYR A 134 7.06 -8.09 1.52
CA TYR A 134 8.33 -7.92 2.21
C TYR A 134 8.63 -9.14 3.06
N ASP A 135 9.80 -9.73 2.84
CA ASP A 135 10.35 -10.78 3.68
C ASP A 135 11.32 -10.17 4.69
N VAL A 136 11.02 -10.36 5.98
CA VAL A 136 11.80 -9.79 7.07
C VAL A 136 13.14 -10.50 7.24
N ALA A 137 13.23 -11.79 6.92
CA ALA A 137 14.42 -12.59 7.11
C ALA A 137 15.49 -12.27 6.05
N GLU A 138 15.10 -12.30 4.78
CA GLU A 138 15.99 -11.95 3.65
C GLU A 138 16.07 -10.44 3.41
N ARG A 139 15.24 -9.64 4.11
CA ARG A 139 15.15 -8.17 4.01
C ARG A 139 14.90 -7.68 2.58
N CYS A 140 14.18 -8.45 1.78
CA CYS A 140 13.92 -8.18 0.37
C CYS A 140 12.41 -8.18 0.05
N LEU A 141 12.08 -7.62 -1.12
CA LEU A 141 10.72 -7.67 -1.66
C LEU A 141 10.64 -8.76 -2.72
N TYR A 142 9.67 -9.67 -2.60
CA TYR A 142 9.36 -10.62 -3.65
C TYR A 142 8.41 -9.99 -4.67
N LEU A 143 8.91 -9.77 -5.87
CA LEU A 143 8.15 -9.27 -7.01
C LEU A 143 7.97 -10.41 -8.02
N GLY A 144 6.83 -10.49 -8.69
CA GLY A 144 6.59 -11.57 -9.65
C GLY A 144 6.30 -12.93 -9.00
N HIS A 145 6.64 -14.00 -9.73
CA HIS A 145 6.54 -15.39 -9.27
C HIS A 145 7.83 -15.91 -8.62
N ASP A 146 8.84 -15.05 -8.42
CA ASP A 146 10.16 -15.55 -8.07
C ASP A 146 10.24 -16.06 -6.64
N ARG A 147 10.20 -17.40 -6.56
CA ARG A 147 10.84 -18.26 -5.57
C ARG A 147 12.37 -18.09 -5.55
N TYR A 148 12.92 -17.18 -6.35
CA TYR A 148 14.34 -16.87 -6.42
C TYR A 148 14.54 -15.44 -5.96
N SER A 149 15.00 -15.30 -4.71
CA SER A 149 15.61 -14.08 -4.20
C SER A 149 16.55 -13.49 -5.26
N PHE A 150 16.38 -12.21 -5.61
CA PHE A 150 17.45 -11.44 -6.23
C PHE A 150 18.62 -11.40 -5.23
N ARG A 151 19.60 -12.28 -5.44
CA ARG A 151 20.92 -12.25 -4.79
C ARG A 151 21.95 -11.77 -5.80
#